data_AF-A0A0K8SSJ2-F1
#
_entry.id   AF-A0A0K8SSJ2-F1
#
_cell.length_a   1.000
_cell.length_b   1.000
_cell.length_c   1.000
_cell.angle_alpha   90.00
_cell.angle_beta   90.00
_cell.angle_gamma   90.00
#
_symmetry.space_group_name_H-M   'P 1'
#
loop_
_entity.id
_entity.type
_entity.pdbx_description
1 polymer ?
#
loop_
_entity_poly.entity_id
_entity_poly.type
_entity_poly.pdbx_seq_one_letter_code
_entity_poly.pdbx_strand_id
1 'polypeptide(L)'
;IFAREQTAERALGSQQDSERSQELVRELAPPARRTLERIIEGKASQWLTVIPLAADGLDLSPTQFQDALCMRYCKPLLSLRGTCDGCGGEMSTNHALNCKRGGLVKQGHDQMRDVIAGLARQAFWGVTVEPIMREGDAGEPGLVADIKINGVWDRERASFYDLRVVNADASSYSSRDWLAVAEDAARAKHRKYD
;
A
#
# COMPACT_ATOMS: atom_id res chain seq x y z
N ILE A 1 39.82 -11.27 18.68
CA ILE A 1 39.46 -12.70 18.54
C ILE A 1 38.03 -12.89 19.03
N PHE A 2 37.73 -12.65 20.32
CA PHE A 2 36.37 -12.63 20.88
C PHE A 2 35.28 -11.87 20.09
N ALA A 3 35.55 -10.65 19.63
CA ALA A 3 34.57 -9.87 18.85
C ALA A 3 34.26 -10.51 17.48
N ARG A 4 35.24 -11.21 16.88
CA ARG A 4 35.09 -11.95 15.61
C ARG A 4 34.34 -13.27 15.79
N GLU A 5 34.57 -13.97 16.91
CA GLU A 5 33.82 -15.17 17.28
C GLU A 5 32.35 -14.85 17.58
N GLN A 6 32.07 -13.78 18.34
CA GLN A 6 30.69 -13.32 18.57
C GLN A 6 29.97 -12.89 17.28
N THR A 7 30.69 -12.31 16.31
CA THR A 7 30.08 -11.99 15.01
C THR A 7 29.80 -13.25 14.19
N ALA A 8 30.68 -14.24 14.23
CA ALA A 8 30.50 -15.52 13.56
C ALA A 8 29.32 -16.33 14.14
N GLU A 9 29.19 -16.39 15.46
CA GLU A 9 28.06 -17.05 16.13
C GLU A 9 26.71 -16.38 15.82
N ARG A 10 26.67 -15.03 15.83
CA ARG A 10 25.46 -14.27 15.45
C ARG A 10 25.11 -14.47 13.97
N ALA A 11 26.11 -14.52 13.09
CA ALA A 11 25.89 -14.78 11.68
C ALA A 11 25.32 -16.19 11.45
N LEU A 12 25.85 -17.20 12.16
CA LEU A 12 25.36 -18.57 12.08
C LEU A 12 23.92 -18.70 12.60
N GLY A 13 23.59 -18.07 13.73
CA GLY A 13 22.22 -18.04 14.25
C GLY A 13 21.25 -17.34 13.28
N SER A 14 21.67 -16.20 12.72
CA SER A 14 20.87 -15.50 11.70
C SER A 14 20.64 -16.34 10.45
N GLN A 15 21.61 -17.18 10.07
CA GLN A 15 21.48 -18.06 8.90
C GLN A 15 20.51 -19.21 9.18
N GLN A 16 20.62 -19.85 10.35
CA GLN A 16 19.68 -20.90 10.79
C GLN A 16 18.24 -20.37 10.90
N ASP A 17 18.06 -19.17 11.46
CA ASP A 17 16.75 -18.53 11.56
C ASP A 17 16.16 -18.22 10.17
N SER A 18 17.02 -17.81 9.23
CA SER A 18 16.59 -17.55 7.84
C SER A 18 16.17 -18.83 7.13
N GLU A 19 16.94 -19.91 7.25
CA GLU A 19 16.62 -21.23 6.68
C GLU A 19 15.29 -21.76 7.24
N ARG A 20 15.14 -21.73 8.57
CA ARG A 20 13.91 -22.13 9.24
C ARG A 20 12.71 -21.29 8.80
N SER A 21 12.89 -19.98 8.65
CA SER A 21 11.82 -19.10 8.16
C SER A 21 11.40 -19.46 6.73
N GLN A 22 12.35 -19.81 5.86
CA GLN A 22 12.05 -20.19 4.48
C GLN A 22 11.28 -21.52 4.42
N GLU A 23 11.65 -22.49 5.24
CA GLU A 23 10.92 -23.76 5.37
C GLU A 23 9.48 -23.53 5.81
N LEU A 24 9.27 -22.76 6.89
CA LEU A 24 7.94 -22.43 7.39
C LEU A 24 7.08 -21.73 6.33
N VAL A 25 7.66 -20.79 5.57
CA VAL A 25 6.94 -20.10 4.48
C VAL A 25 6.52 -21.07 3.38
N ARG A 26 7.36 -22.05 3.04
CA ARG A 26 7.05 -23.05 1.99
C ARG A 26 5.86 -23.95 2.37
N GLU A 27 5.70 -24.24 3.66
CA GLU A 27 4.60 -25.06 4.21
C GLU A 27 3.25 -24.34 4.25
N LEU A 28 3.22 -23.01 4.09
CA LEU A 28 1.97 -22.25 4.13
C LEU A 28 1.09 -22.54 2.91
N ALA A 29 -0.22 -22.36 3.12
CA ALA A 29 -1.18 -22.36 2.03
C ALA A 29 -0.81 -21.31 0.96
N PRO A 30 -1.07 -21.57 -0.33
CA PRO A 30 -0.58 -20.73 -1.42
C PRO A 30 -0.85 -19.21 -1.28
N PRO A 31 -2.04 -18.75 -0.82
CA PRO A 31 -2.29 -17.31 -0.64
C PRO A 31 -1.43 -16.67 0.47
N ALA A 32 -1.27 -17.38 1.59
CA ALA A 32 -0.47 -16.90 2.71
C ALA A 32 1.03 -16.92 2.39
N ARG A 33 1.49 -17.98 1.70
CA ARG A 33 2.86 -18.08 1.20
C ARG A 33 3.20 -16.90 0.29
N ARG A 34 2.37 -16.66 -0.73
CA ARG A 34 2.52 -15.52 -1.65
C ARG A 34 2.60 -14.18 -0.92
N THR A 35 1.70 -13.95 0.03
CA THR A 35 1.65 -12.70 0.81
C THR A 35 2.96 -12.48 1.57
N LEU A 36 3.48 -13.51 2.23
CA LEU A 36 4.72 -13.42 2.99
C LEU A 36 5.96 -13.30 2.09
N GLU A 37 6.04 -14.08 1.01
CA GLU A 37 7.11 -13.97 0.00
C GLU A 37 7.19 -12.53 -0.51
N ARG A 38 6.06 -11.93 -0.90
CA ARG A 38 5.98 -10.53 -1.33
C ARG A 38 6.46 -9.54 -0.27
N ILE A 39 6.11 -9.75 1.01
CA ILE A 39 6.55 -8.88 2.11
C ILE A 39 8.06 -9.00 2.32
N ILE A 40 8.61 -10.22 2.26
CA ILE A 40 10.04 -10.50 2.44
C ILE A 40 10.83 -9.87 1.28
N GLU A 41 10.45 -10.16 0.04
CA GLU A 41 11.11 -9.64 -1.17
C GLU A 41 11.04 -8.12 -1.25
N GLY A 42 9.88 -7.54 -0.92
CA GLY A 42 9.67 -6.10 -0.87
C GLY A 42 10.32 -5.41 0.34
N LYS A 43 10.98 -6.15 1.23
CA LYS A 43 11.56 -5.64 2.50
C LYS A 43 10.55 -4.83 3.32
N ALA A 44 9.28 -5.20 3.25
CA ALA A 44 8.16 -4.50 3.86
C ALA A 44 7.81 -5.06 5.26
N SER A 45 8.81 -5.63 5.96
CA SER A 45 8.64 -6.24 7.29
C SER A 45 8.41 -5.19 8.39
N GLN A 46 8.86 -3.96 8.17
CA GLN A 46 8.64 -2.82 9.06
C GLN A 46 7.20 -2.32 8.92
N TRP A 47 6.39 -2.49 9.97
CA TRP A 47 4.99 -2.05 9.98
C TRP A 47 4.67 -1.19 11.20
N LEU A 48 4.96 -1.68 12.41
CA LEU A 48 4.71 -0.95 13.65
C LEU A 48 6.01 -0.29 14.11
N THR A 49 6.33 0.85 13.50
CA THR A 49 7.58 1.59 13.77
C THR A 49 7.38 2.87 14.58
N VAL A 50 6.11 3.28 14.79
CA VAL A 50 5.75 4.52 15.47
C VAL A 50 4.95 4.25 16.73
N ILE A 51 5.03 5.18 17.68
CA ILE A 51 4.23 5.15 18.90
C ILE A 51 2.77 5.45 18.52
N PRO A 52 1.79 4.65 18.97
CA PRO A 52 0.38 4.86 18.64
C PRO A 52 -0.20 6.02 19.45
N LEU A 53 0.12 7.25 19.04
CA LEU A 53 -0.34 8.48 19.67
C LEU A 53 -1.66 8.95 19.03
N ALA A 54 -2.73 8.96 19.81
CA ALA A 54 -4.04 9.41 19.35
C ALA A 54 -4.07 10.91 18.98
N ALA A 55 -3.26 11.73 19.65
CA ALA A 55 -3.12 13.15 19.35
C ALA A 55 -2.64 13.40 17.91
N ASP A 56 -1.87 12.46 17.35
CA ASP A 56 -1.30 12.52 16.00
C ASP A 56 -2.09 11.66 14.99
N GLY A 57 -3.18 11.02 15.43
CA GLY A 57 -3.97 10.10 14.60
C GLY A 57 -3.21 8.82 14.20
N LEU A 58 -2.24 8.40 15.02
CA LEU A 58 -1.42 7.20 14.79
C LEU A 58 -1.95 5.98 15.55
N ASP A 59 -3.00 6.13 16.34
CA ASP A 59 -3.65 5.04 17.03
C ASP A 59 -4.58 4.25 16.11
N LEU A 60 -4.70 2.95 16.39
CA LEU A 60 -5.64 2.06 15.74
C LEU A 60 -6.63 1.58 16.79
N SER A 61 -7.91 1.55 16.45
CA SER A 61 -8.89 0.81 17.24
C SER A 61 -8.50 -0.69 17.30
N PRO A 62 -8.96 -1.44 18.32
CA PRO A 62 -8.70 -2.87 18.41
C PRO A 62 -9.07 -3.64 17.14
N THR A 63 -10.20 -3.28 16.51
CA THR A 63 -10.64 -3.88 15.24
C THR A 63 -9.70 -3.55 14.09
N GLN A 64 -9.31 -2.28 13.92
CA GLN A 64 -8.36 -1.90 12.85
C GLN A 64 -7.00 -2.60 13.02
N PHE A 65 -6.51 -2.70 14.26
CA PHE A 65 -5.27 -3.40 14.55
C PHE A 65 -5.35 -4.89 14.21
N GLN A 66 -6.44 -5.55 14.62
CA GLN A 66 -6.68 -6.95 14.32
C GLN A 66 -6.86 -7.20 12.81
N ASP A 67 -7.63 -6.35 12.13
CA ASP A 67 -7.84 -6.45 10.69
C ASP A 67 -6.52 -6.28 9.94
N ALA A 68 -5.68 -5.33 10.35
CA ALA A 68 -4.35 -5.12 9.79
C ALA A 68 -3.42 -6.33 10.01
N LEU A 69 -3.46 -6.96 11.19
CA LEU A 69 -2.77 -8.23 11.46
C LEU A 69 -3.27 -9.33 10.52
N CYS A 70 -4.58 -9.48 10.39
CA CYS A 70 -5.18 -10.49 9.54
C CYS A 70 -4.79 -10.30 8.07
N MET A 71 -4.90 -9.08 7.54
CA MET A 71 -4.48 -8.77 6.17
C MET A 71 -3.00 -9.06 5.95
N ARG A 72 -2.13 -8.67 6.89
CA ARG A 72 -0.69 -8.87 6.77
C ARG A 72 -0.28 -10.34 6.69
N TYR A 73 -0.95 -11.19 7.46
CA TYR A 73 -0.66 -12.63 7.53
C TYR A 73 -1.64 -13.49 6.72
N CYS A 74 -2.39 -12.87 5.80
CA CYS A 74 -3.38 -13.53 4.95
C CYS A 74 -4.37 -14.41 5.77
N LYS A 75 -4.78 -13.93 6.94
CA LYS A 75 -5.83 -14.54 7.76
C LYS A 75 -7.19 -13.91 7.42
N PRO A 76 -8.29 -14.66 7.61
CA PRO A 76 -9.63 -14.09 7.47
C PRO A 76 -9.84 -12.93 8.43
N LEU A 77 -10.53 -11.89 7.98
CA LEU A 77 -11.01 -10.81 8.85
C LEU A 77 -12.12 -11.36 9.76
N LEU A 78 -12.06 -11.05 11.05
CA LEU A 78 -12.91 -11.71 12.05
C LEU A 78 -14.32 -11.10 12.15
N SER A 79 -14.50 -9.86 11.71
CA SER A 79 -15.74 -9.10 11.90
C SER A 79 -16.25 -8.48 10.60
N LEU A 80 -16.24 -9.27 9.53
CA LEU A 80 -16.86 -8.85 8.27
C LEU A 80 -18.39 -8.95 8.36
N ARG A 81 -19.06 -7.94 7.83
CA ARG A 81 -20.51 -7.98 7.58
C ARG A 81 -20.81 -9.03 6.51
N GLY A 82 -22.05 -9.51 6.39
CA GLY A 82 -22.43 -10.46 5.32
C GLY A 82 -22.44 -9.84 3.92
N THR A 83 -22.74 -8.54 3.82
CA THR A 83 -22.86 -7.82 2.55
C THR A 83 -22.15 -6.48 2.58
N CYS A 84 -21.72 -6.02 1.40
CA CYS A 84 -21.13 -4.72 1.18
C CYS A 84 -22.19 -3.62 1.19
N ASP A 85 -21.99 -2.62 2.04
CA ASP A 85 -22.85 -1.44 2.18
C ASP A 85 -22.81 -0.51 0.95
N GLY A 86 -21.75 -0.56 0.14
CA GLY A 86 -21.64 0.25 -1.07
C GLY A 86 -22.24 -0.38 -2.32
N CYS A 87 -22.10 -1.69 -2.52
CA CYS A 87 -22.55 -2.36 -3.76
C CYS A 87 -23.55 -3.51 -3.56
N GLY A 88 -23.85 -3.90 -2.31
CA GLY A 88 -24.76 -5.00 -1.99
C GLY A 88 -24.19 -6.41 -2.23
N GLY A 89 -22.95 -6.55 -2.70
CA GLY A 89 -22.32 -7.85 -2.96
C GLY A 89 -21.93 -8.59 -1.69
N GLU A 90 -21.66 -9.89 -1.80
CA GLU A 90 -21.13 -10.70 -0.70
C GLU A 90 -19.79 -10.13 -0.22
N MET A 91 -19.65 -9.98 1.09
CA MET A 91 -18.46 -9.39 1.68
C MET A 91 -17.38 -10.43 1.89
N SER A 92 -16.17 -10.09 1.44
CA SER A 92 -14.94 -10.80 1.72
C SER A 92 -13.80 -9.79 1.86
N THR A 93 -12.66 -10.18 2.43
CA THR A 93 -11.47 -9.32 2.44
C THR A 93 -11.10 -8.84 1.05
N ASN A 94 -11.16 -9.75 0.05
CA ASN A 94 -10.90 -9.40 -1.34
C ASN A 94 -11.92 -8.38 -1.88
N HIS A 95 -13.20 -8.52 -1.52
CA HIS A 95 -14.22 -7.55 -1.91
C HIS A 95 -13.98 -6.18 -1.25
N ALA A 96 -13.78 -6.15 0.07
CA ALA A 96 -13.59 -4.93 0.85
C ALA A 96 -12.41 -4.09 0.31
N LEU A 97 -11.30 -4.75 -0.06
CA LEU A 97 -10.10 -4.09 -0.58
C LEU A 97 -10.19 -3.65 -2.06
N ASN A 98 -11.20 -4.09 -2.80
CA ASN A 98 -11.32 -3.79 -4.23
C ASN A 98 -12.59 -3.00 -4.59
N CYS A 99 -13.61 -3.02 -3.74
CA CYS A 99 -14.88 -2.38 -4.01
C CYS A 99 -14.74 -0.86 -4.17
N LYS A 100 -15.17 -0.34 -5.31
CA LYS A 100 -15.15 1.10 -5.61
C LYS A 100 -16.35 1.86 -5.05
N ARG A 101 -17.35 1.14 -4.55
CA ARG A 101 -18.59 1.74 -3.99
C ARG A 101 -18.59 1.77 -2.47
N GLY A 102 -17.86 0.88 -1.79
CA GLY A 102 -17.80 0.78 -0.33
C GLY A 102 -16.90 1.82 0.36
N GLY A 103 -16.40 2.83 -0.36
CA GLY A 103 -15.64 3.95 0.21
C GLY A 103 -14.19 3.65 0.60
N LEU A 104 -13.86 2.44 1.10
CA LEU A 104 -12.53 2.12 1.65
C LEU A 104 -11.37 2.42 0.70
N VAL A 105 -11.49 2.04 -0.58
CA VAL A 105 -10.42 2.29 -1.55
C VAL A 105 -10.23 3.78 -1.80
N LYS A 106 -11.31 4.56 -1.82
CA LYS A 106 -11.24 6.02 -1.97
C LYS A 106 -10.65 6.66 -0.72
N GLN A 107 -11.10 6.26 0.47
CA GLN A 107 -10.58 6.76 1.73
C GLN A 107 -9.08 6.52 1.87
N GLY A 108 -8.60 5.30 1.58
CA GLY A 108 -7.17 4.99 1.63
C GLY A 108 -6.36 5.77 0.59
N HIS A 109 -6.93 6.00 -0.59
CA HIS A 109 -6.34 6.86 -1.61
C HIS A 109 -6.19 8.31 -1.13
N ASP A 110 -7.28 8.91 -0.63
CA ASP A 110 -7.32 10.30 -0.20
C ASP A 110 -6.41 10.51 1.02
N GLN A 111 -6.37 9.56 1.95
CA GLN A 111 -5.44 9.59 3.08
C GLN A 111 -3.98 9.59 2.63
N MET A 112 -3.60 8.69 1.71
CA MET A 112 -2.23 8.65 1.17
C MET A 112 -1.87 9.95 0.43
N ARG A 113 -2.80 10.48 -0.37
CA ARG A 113 -2.64 11.75 -1.06
C ARG A 113 -2.37 12.90 -0.09
N ASP A 114 -3.20 13.01 0.93
CA ASP A 114 -3.15 14.12 1.88
C ASP A 114 -1.88 14.05 2.75
N VAL A 115 -1.45 12.84 3.14
CA VAL A 115 -0.17 12.63 3.84
C VAL A 115 1.02 13.03 2.96
N ILE A 116 1.07 12.56 1.71
CA ILE A 116 2.15 12.89 0.77
C ILE A 116 2.18 14.41 0.50
N ALA A 117 1.03 15.04 0.27
CA ALA A 117 0.93 16.48 0.08
C ALA A 117 1.33 17.26 1.33
N GLY A 118 0.96 16.77 2.52
CA GLY A 118 1.35 17.34 3.81
C GLY A 118 2.87 17.32 4.01
N LEU A 119 3.51 16.18 3.75
CA LEU A 119 4.98 16.04 3.79
C LEU A 119 5.64 16.94 2.73
N ALA A 120 5.11 16.97 1.51
CA ALA A 120 5.64 17.81 0.44
C ALA A 120 5.60 19.30 0.80
N ARG A 121 4.55 19.78 1.49
CA ARG A 121 4.45 21.17 1.95
C ARG A 121 5.53 21.58 2.93
N GLN A 122 6.14 20.63 3.64
CA GLN A 122 7.25 20.92 4.55
C GLN A 122 8.56 21.18 3.81
N ALA A 123 8.71 20.63 2.60
CA ALA A 123 9.95 20.70 1.82
C ALA A 123 9.85 21.60 0.57
N PHE A 124 8.66 21.75 0.00
CA PHE A 124 8.43 22.39 -1.29
C PHE A 124 7.31 23.43 -1.21
N TRP A 125 7.33 24.37 -2.15
CA TRP A 125 6.30 25.39 -2.31
C TRP A 125 5.32 25.02 -3.42
N GLY A 126 4.15 25.69 -3.44
CA GLY A 126 3.18 25.52 -4.53
C GLY A 126 2.51 24.14 -4.57
N VAL A 127 2.40 23.46 -3.43
CA VAL A 127 1.73 22.15 -3.32
C VAL A 127 0.21 22.32 -3.39
N THR A 128 -0.42 21.69 -4.37
CA THR A 128 -1.88 21.72 -4.57
C THR A 128 -2.42 20.29 -4.60
N VAL A 129 -3.53 20.06 -3.91
CA VAL A 129 -4.28 18.79 -3.94
C VAL A 129 -5.39 18.93 -4.97
N GLU A 130 -5.63 17.86 -5.75
CA GLU A 130 -6.60 17.84 -6.86
C GLU A 130 -6.45 19.00 -7.87
N PRO A 131 -5.23 19.32 -8.35
CA PRO A 131 -5.04 20.37 -9.35
C PRO A 131 -5.68 19.99 -10.69
N ILE A 132 -6.39 20.95 -11.29
CA ILE A 132 -6.84 20.86 -12.68
C ILE A 132 -5.62 21.01 -13.59
N MET A 133 -5.32 19.96 -14.35
CA MET A 133 -4.23 19.93 -15.34
C MET A 133 -4.72 20.37 -16.72
N ARG A 134 -5.95 19.97 -17.07
CA ARG A 134 -6.66 20.38 -18.28
C ARG A 134 -8.12 20.55 -17.94
N GLU A 135 -8.70 21.69 -18.25
CA GLU A 135 -10.14 21.89 -18.14
C GLU A 135 -10.89 20.94 -19.07
N GLY A 136 -12.09 20.53 -18.67
CA GLY A 136 -12.97 19.80 -19.57
C GLY A 136 -13.54 20.72 -20.64
N ASP A 137 -13.79 20.18 -21.82
CA ASP A 137 -14.46 20.88 -22.91
C ASP A 137 -15.70 20.11 -23.39
N ALA A 138 -16.30 20.53 -24.50
CA ALA A 138 -17.53 19.94 -25.03
C ALA A 138 -17.30 18.52 -25.58
N GLY A 139 -17.21 17.55 -24.67
CA GLY A 139 -17.07 16.13 -24.99
C GLY A 139 -15.94 15.43 -24.25
N GLU A 140 -14.93 16.17 -23.77
CA GLU A 140 -13.84 15.59 -23.00
C GLU A 140 -13.91 15.95 -21.50
N PRO A 141 -13.80 14.96 -20.60
CA PRO A 141 -13.67 15.26 -19.18
C PRO A 141 -12.36 15.99 -18.90
N GLY A 142 -12.41 16.90 -17.93
CA GLY A 142 -11.21 17.56 -17.42
C GLY A 142 -10.22 16.54 -16.84
N LEU A 143 -8.94 16.87 -16.93
CA LEU A 143 -7.85 16.08 -16.36
C LEU A 143 -7.45 16.69 -15.02
N VAL A 144 -7.67 15.93 -13.96
CA VAL A 144 -7.30 16.30 -12.58
C VAL A 144 -6.25 15.30 -12.10
N ALA A 145 -5.13 15.80 -11.59
CA ALA A 145 -4.13 14.97 -10.92
C ALA A 145 -4.40 14.95 -9.41
N ASP A 146 -3.76 14.07 -8.65
CA ASP A 146 -3.98 14.02 -7.20
C ASP A 146 -3.17 15.09 -6.46
N ILE A 147 -1.93 15.33 -6.88
CA ILE A 147 -1.02 16.29 -6.25
C ILE A 147 -0.22 17.02 -7.32
N LYS A 148 -0.06 18.34 -7.18
CA LYS A 148 0.95 19.14 -7.87
C LYS A 148 1.98 19.62 -6.86
N ILE A 149 3.25 19.57 -7.22
CA ILE A 149 4.37 20.10 -6.43
C ILE A 149 5.30 20.90 -7.34
N ASN A 150 5.70 22.10 -6.94
CA ASN A 150 6.68 22.89 -7.66
C ASN A 150 8.10 22.66 -7.10
N GLY A 151 9.09 22.53 -7.98
CA GLY A 151 10.49 22.49 -7.56
C GLY A 151 11.06 21.12 -7.19
N VAL A 152 10.35 20.01 -7.48
CA VAL A 152 10.85 18.66 -7.15
C VAL A 152 12.06 18.27 -8.01
N TRP A 153 11.99 18.51 -9.31
CA TRP A 153 13.04 18.16 -10.27
C TRP A 153 13.88 19.36 -10.67
N ASP A 154 13.21 20.44 -11.10
CA ASP A 154 13.83 21.69 -11.50
C ASP A 154 13.18 22.84 -10.75
N ARG A 155 13.99 23.85 -10.42
CA ARG A 155 13.48 25.09 -9.82
C ARG A 155 12.34 25.65 -10.68
N GLU A 156 11.25 26.04 -10.03
CA GLU A 156 10.06 26.66 -10.65
C GLU A 156 9.25 25.79 -11.63
N ARG A 157 9.60 24.51 -11.84
CA ARG A 157 8.76 23.60 -12.63
C ARG A 157 7.76 22.84 -11.76
N ALA A 158 6.53 22.74 -12.27
CA ALA A 158 5.48 21.92 -11.68
C ALA A 158 5.67 20.45 -12.06
N SER A 159 5.43 19.57 -11.10
CA SER A 159 5.35 18.13 -11.25
C SER A 159 4.00 17.66 -10.73
N PHE A 160 3.37 16.72 -11.44
CA PHE A 160 2.06 16.18 -11.11
C PHE A 160 2.20 14.71 -10.73
N TYR A 161 1.46 14.30 -9.71
CA TYR A 161 1.48 12.96 -9.16
C TYR A 161 0.04 12.45 -9.09
N ASP A 162 -0.12 11.20 -9.48
CA ASP A 162 -1.38 10.48 -9.47
C ASP A 162 -1.14 9.13 -8.79
N LEU A 163 -1.97 8.83 -7.80
CA LEU A 163 -1.80 7.75 -6.85
C LEU A 163 -2.72 6.59 -7.19
N ARG A 164 -2.27 5.38 -6.84
CA ARG A 164 -3.07 4.18 -6.99
C ARG A 164 -2.83 3.22 -5.85
N VAL A 165 -3.91 2.93 -5.13
CA VAL A 165 -3.94 1.84 -4.15
C VAL A 165 -4.27 0.54 -4.88
N VAL A 166 -3.43 -0.48 -4.70
CA VAL A 166 -3.57 -1.79 -5.33
C VAL A 166 -3.63 -2.87 -4.24
N ASN A 167 -4.64 -3.72 -4.31
CA ASN A 167 -4.64 -4.97 -3.55
C ASN A 167 -3.72 -5.98 -4.25
N ALA A 168 -2.49 -6.11 -3.75
CA ALA A 168 -1.45 -6.97 -4.30
C ALA A 168 -1.82 -8.46 -4.34
N ASP A 169 -2.66 -8.88 -3.39
CA ASP A 169 -3.06 -10.27 -3.17
C ASP A 169 -4.53 -10.49 -3.57
N ALA A 170 -5.07 -9.63 -4.46
CA ALA A 170 -6.39 -9.82 -5.01
C ALA A 170 -6.50 -11.17 -5.72
N SER A 171 -7.67 -11.82 -5.63
CA SER A 171 -7.90 -13.14 -6.25
C SER A 171 -7.62 -13.14 -7.75
N SER A 172 -7.90 -12.02 -8.44
CA SER A 172 -7.62 -11.82 -9.87
C SER A 172 -6.13 -11.78 -10.23
N TYR A 173 -5.24 -11.64 -9.24
CA TYR A 173 -3.79 -11.59 -9.40
C TYR A 173 -3.07 -12.82 -8.85
N SER A 174 -3.83 -13.83 -8.39
CA SER A 174 -3.28 -15.04 -7.74
C SER A 174 -2.18 -15.75 -8.54
N SER A 175 -2.27 -15.72 -9.89
CA SER A 175 -1.30 -16.34 -10.80
C SER A 175 -0.22 -15.38 -11.31
N ARG A 176 -0.23 -14.11 -10.90
CA ARG A 176 0.63 -13.06 -11.47
C ARG A 176 1.71 -12.66 -10.49
N ASP A 177 2.90 -12.33 -10.98
CA ASP A 177 3.94 -11.72 -10.14
C ASP A 177 3.51 -10.31 -9.65
N TRP A 178 3.91 -9.93 -8.43
CA TRP A 178 3.54 -8.64 -7.84
C TRP A 178 4.14 -7.46 -8.61
N LEU A 179 5.41 -7.54 -9.03
CA LEU A 179 6.05 -6.44 -9.77
C LEU A 179 5.33 -6.20 -11.10
N ALA A 180 4.99 -7.28 -11.81
CA ALA A 180 4.20 -7.18 -13.04
C ALA A 180 2.82 -6.52 -12.82
N VAL A 181 2.15 -6.83 -11.71
CA VAL A 181 0.86 -6.21 -11.34
C VAL A 181 1.04 -4.72 -11.00
N ALA A 182 2.08 -4.38 -10.25
CA ALA A 182 2.39 -3.00 -9.87
C ALA A 182 2.73 -2.15 -11.10
N GLU A 183 3.55 -2.67 -12.02
CA GLU A 183 3.88 -2.00 -13.27
C GLU A 183 2.66 -1.81 -14.17
N ASP A 184 1.80 -2.81 -14.31
CA ASP A 184 0.54 -2.67 -15.07
C ASP A 184 -0.36 -1.59 -14.47
N ALA A 185 -0.46 -1.55 -13.14
CA ALA A 185 -1.25 -0.56 -12.43
C ALA A 185 -0.69 0.86 -12.65
N ALA A 186 0.63 1.01 -12.65
CA ALA A 186 1.33 2.26 -12.94
C ALA A 186 1.14 2.70 -14.40
N ARG A 187 1.38 1.80 -15.37
CA ARG A 187 1.14 2.05 -16.82
C ARG A 187 -0.30 2.45 -17.08
N ALA A 188 -1.26 1.79 -16.45
CA ALA A 188 -2.67 2.11 -16.60
C ALA A 188 -3.07 3.47 -16.04
N LYS A 189 -2.35 4.01 -15.05
CA LYS A 189 -2.54 5.41 -14.61
C LYS A 189 -1.81 6.38 -15.53
N HIS A 190 -0.59 6.07 -15.95
CA HIS A 190 0.19 6.91 -16.86
C HIS A 190 -0.55 7.18 -18.18
N ARG A 191 -1.20 6.16 -18.76
CA ARG A 191 -2.02 6.30 -19.98
C ARG A 191 -3.15 7.32 -19.94
N LYS A 192 -3.49 7.87 -18.77
CA LYS A 192 -4.45 8.97 -18.66
C LYS A 192 -3.85 10.33 -19.05
N TYR A 193 -2.52 10.40 -19.10
CA TYR A 193 -1.72 11.60 -19.33
C TYR A 193 -0.95 11.54 -20.66
N ASP A 194 -1.05 10.42 -21.38
CA ASP A 194 -0.61 10.27 -22.78
C ASP A 194 -1.62 10.95 -23.71
#